data_AF-A0A535QPL2-F1
#
_entry.id   AF-A0A535QPL2-F1
#
_cell.length_a   1.000
_cell.length_b   1.000
_cell.length_c   1.000
_cell.angle_alpha   90.00
_cell.angle_beta   90.00
_cell.angle_gamma   90.00
#
_symmetry.space_group_name_H-M   'P 1'
#
loop_
_entity.id
_entity.type
_entity.pdbx_description
1 polymer ?
#
loop_
_entity_poly.entity_id
_entity_poly.type
_entity_poly.pdbx_seq_one_letter_code
_entity_poly.pdbx_strand_id
1 'polypeptide(L)' 'MPKKGELSKTARASLANREEVNHMTSRICAKCGEAIMLKELQPVKVVGKGMVYYHKNHFNAQ' A
#
# COMPACT_ATOMS: atom_id res chain seq x y z
N MET A 1 -14.56 16.69 30.82
CA MET A 1 -13.77 17.01 29.60
C MET A 1 -12.33 17.29 30.03
N PRO A 2 -11.33 16.47 29.66
CA PRO A 2 -9.95 16.70 30.09
C PRO A 2 -9.28 17.81 29.26
N LYS A 3 -8.43 18.60 29.92
CA LYS A 3 -7.85 19.85 29.42
C LYS A 3 -6.72 19.60 28.40
N LYS A 4 -6.66 20.48 27.39
CA LYS A 4 -5.55 20.61 26.43
C LYS A 4 -4.22 20.66 27.19
N GLY A 5 -3.34 19.67 27.06
CA GLY A 5 -1.96 19.82 27.54
C GLY A 5 -1.12 18.57 27.80
N GLU A 6 -1.69 17.41 28.11
CA GLU A 6 -0.88 16.22 28.41
C GLU A 6 -1.05 15.14 27.36
N LEU A 7 -0.18 15.20 26.34
CA LEU A 7 0.10 14.05 25.49
C LEU A 7 0.73 12.96 26.36
N SER A 8 -0.11 12.04 26.84
CA SER A 8 0.30 10.88 27.60
C SER A 8 1.42 10.13 26.88
N LYS A 9 2.44 9.68 27.63
CA LYS A 9 3.62 8.97 27.10
C LYS A 9 3.25 7.72 26.31
N THR A 10 2.05 7.16 26.51
CA THR A 10 1.47 6.07 25.71
C THR A 10 1.03 6.48 24.30
N ALA A 11 0.64 7.73 24.06
CA ALA A 11 0.24 8.20 22.73
C ALA A 11 1.42 8.28 21.74
N ARG A 12 2.65 8.48 22.23
CA ARG A 12 3.87 8.44 21.41
C ARG A 12 4.25 7.02 21.00
N ALA A 13 3.98 6.02 21.84
CA ALA A 13 4.28 4.61 21.53
C ALA A 13 3.34 4.04 20.45
N SER A 14 2.08 4.48 20.41
CA SER A 14 1.11 4.03 19.39
C SER A 14 1.41 4.53 17.97
N LEU A 15 2.17 5.63 17.81
CA LEU A 15 2.58 6.14 16.50
C LEU A 15 3.80 5.41 15.91
N ALA A 16 4.57 4.71 16.74
CA ALA A 16 5.75 3.94 16.32
C ALA A 16 5.39 2.59 15.69
N ASN A 17 4.15 2.13 15.87
CA ASN A 17 3.62 0.88 15.30
C ASN A 17 2.86 1.12 13.98
N ARG A 18 3.29 2.09 13.18
CA ARG A 18 3.03 2.08 11.74
C ARG A 18 3.98 1.06 11.11
N GLU A 19 3.81 -0.21 11.45
CA GLU A 19 4.43 -1.29 10.68
C GLU A 19 4.05 -1.03 9.22
N GLU A 20 5.05 -0.93 8.34
CA GLU A 20 4.80 -0.88 6.90
C GLU A 20 3.97 -2.10 6.56
N VAL A 21 2.67 -1.91 6.31
CA VAL A 21 1.68 -3.00 6.14
C VAL A 21 1.89 -3.66 4.78
N ASN A 22 3.06 -4.26 4.56
CA ASN A 22 3.41 -4.92 3.32
C ASN A 22 2.96 -6.39 3.40
N HIS A 23 1.80 -6.65 2.82
CA HIS A 23 1.23 -7.99 2.74
C HIS A 23 0.90 -8.33 1.29
N MET A 24 0.71 -9.63 1.04
CA MET A 24 0.25 -10.13 -0.25
C MET A 24 -1.16 -9.65 -0.52
N THR A 25 -1.39 -8.98 -1.66
CA THR A 25 -2.72 -8.54 -2.05
C THR A 25 -3.43 -9.63 -2.86
N SER A 26 -4.76 -9.55 -2.94
CA SER A 26 -5.56 -10.39 -3.83
C SER A 26 -5.49 -9.97 -5.30
N ARG A 27 -4.64 -8.99 -5.65
CA ARG A 27 -4.49 -8.48 -7.02
C ARG A 27 -3.38 -9.23 -7.73
N ILE A 28 -3.64 -9.55 -9.00
CA ILE A 28 -2.71 -10.28 -9.87
C ILE A 28 -2.09 -9.31 -10.88
N CYS A 29 -0.78 -9.43 -11.10
CA CYS A 29 -0.07 -8.64 -12.08
C CYS A 29 -0.46 -9.05 -13.50
N ALA A 30 -0.92 -8.10 -14.31
CA ALA A 30 -1.30 -8.37 -15.69
C ALA A 30 -0.12 -8.68 -16.64
N LYS A 31 1.14 -8.52 -16.20
CA LYS A 31 2.34 -8.85 -16.99
C LYS A 31 2.88 -10.25 -16.73
N CYS A 32 2.99 -10.67 -15.46
CA CYS A 32 3.57 -11.97 -15.09
C CYS A 32 2.56 -12.99 -14.54
N GLY A 33 1.34 -12.58 -14.18
CA GLY A 33 0.32 -13.47 -13.64
C GLY A 33 0.49 -13.83 -12.15
N GLU A 34 1.41 -13.20 -11.43
CA GLU A 34 1.65 -13.46 -10.00
C GLU A 34 0.90 -12.48 -9.09
N ALA A 35 0.68 -12.88 -7.83
CA ALA A 35 0.10 -12.02 -6.80
C ALA A 35 1.05 -10.87 -6.42
N ILE A 36 0.48 -9.68 -6.18
CA ILE A 36 1.26 -8.47 -5.97
C ILE A 36 1.36 -8.12 -4.49
N MET A 37 2.57 -7.85 -3.99
CA MET A 37 2.78 -7.27 -2.66
C MET A 37 2.20 -5.86 -2.60
N LEU A 38 1.59 -5.45 -1.49
CA LEU A 38 1.02 -4.11 -1.36
C LEU A 38 2.05 -3.01 -1.65
N LYS A 39 3.31 -3.21 -1.22
CA LYS A 39 4.41 -2.28 -1.48
C LYS A 39 4.79 -2.16 -2.95
N GLU A 40 4.50 -3.18 -3.75
CA GLU A 40 4.81 -3.26 -5.18
C GLU A 40 3.58 -3.08 -6.09
N LEU A 41 2.39 -2.89 -5.51
CA LEU A 41 1.15 -2.70 -6.25
C LEU A 41 1.18 -1.35 -6.99
N GLN A 42 1.16 -1.43 -8.31
CA GLN A 42 1.01 -0.29 -9.21
C GLN A 42 -0.34 -0.39 -9.93
N PRO A 43 -1.36 0.38 -9.52
CA PRO A 43 -2.61 0.48 -10.25
C PRO A 43 -2.46 1.40 -11.47
N VAL A 44 -2.93 0.95 -12.63
CA VAL A 44 -2.86 1.68 -13.89
C VAL A 44 -4.25 1.69 -14.53
N LYS A 45 -4.76 2.88 -14.87
CA LYS A 45 -6.03 3.01 -15.58
C LYS A 45 -5.78 2.89 -17.08
N VAL A 46 -6.29 1.82 -17.69
CA VAL A 46 -6.17 1.55 -19.12
C VAL A 46 -7.51 1.89 -19.80
N VAL A 47 -7.45 2.77 -20.80
CA VAL A 47 -8.63 3.16 -21.60
C VAL A 47 -9.22 1.92 -22.27
N GLY A 48 -10.52 1.69 -22.09
CA GLY A 48 -11.23 0.53 -22.65
C GLY A 48 -11.12 -0.79 -21.86
N LYS A 49 -10.22 -0.90 -20.87
CA LYS A 49 -10.06 -2.11 -20.02
C LYS A 49 -10.33 -1.87 -18.53
N GLY A 50 -10.32 -0.62 -18.07
CA GLY A 50 -10.54 -0.27 -16.67
C GLY A 50 -9.25 -0.20 -15.85
N MET A 51 -9.32 -0.52 -14.55
CA MET A 51 -8.13 -0.59 -13.69
C MET A 51 -7.40 -1.91 -13.91
N VAL A 52 -6.11 -1.83 -14.17
CA VAL A 52 -5.21 -2.97 -14.31
C VAL A 52 -4.09 -2.84 -13.28
N TYR A 53 -3.68 -3.95 -12.68
CA TYR A 53 -2.66 -3.97 -11.64
C TYR A 53 -1.37 -4.55 -12.16
N TYR A 54 -0.26 -3.90 -11.84
CA TYR A 54 1.08 -4.33 -12.19
C TYR A 54 1.99 -4.30 -10.97
N HIS A 55 3.07 -5.08 -11.00
CA HIS A 55 4.23 -4.80 -10.15
C HIS A 55 4.85 -3.47 -10.61
N LYS A 56 5.38 -2.68 -9.67
CA LYS A 56 6.14 -1.46 -9.99
C LYS A 56 7.22 -1.72 -11.04
N ASN A 57 7.99 -2.80 -10.89
CA ASN A 57 9.03 -3.22 -11.84
C ASN A 57 8.48 -3.56 -13.23
N HIS A 58 7.25 -4.08 -13.32
CA HIS A 58 6.62 -4.44 -14.59
C HIS A 58 6.05 -3.25 -15.34
N PHE A 59 5.64 -2.22 -14.62
CA PHE A 59 5.20 -0.95 -15.20
C PHE A 59 6.37 -0.05 -15.60
N ASN A 60 7.45 -0.02 -14.80
CA ASN A 60 8.64 0.82 -15.04
C ASN A 60 9.60 0.30 -16.12
N ALA A 61 9.28 -0.80 -16.81
CA ALA A 61 10.09 -1.30 -17.92
C ALA A 61 9.81 -0.53 -19.23
N GLN A 62 9.72 0.80 -19.16
CA GLN A 62 9.73 1.69 -20.33
C GLN A 62 11.14 2.25 -20.53
#